data_AF-A0A4P8KZD5-F1
#
_entry.id   AF-A0A4P8KZD5-F1
#
_cell.length_a   1.000
_cell.length_b   1.000
_cell.length_c   1.000
_cell.angle_alpha   90.00
_cell.angle_beta   90.00
_cell.angle_gamma   90.00
#
_symmetry.space_group_name_H-M   'P 1'
#
loop_
_entity.id
_entity.type
_entity.pdbx_description
1 polymer ?
#
loop_
_entity_poly.entity_id
_entity_poly.type
_entity_poly.pdbx_seq_one_letter_code
_entity_poly.pdbx_strand_id
1 'polypeptide(L)' 'MDPRSVEQVTVVDIRMPFFSMVILMVKWAVASIPAFLILTVLGSLVFGILGAVMGGLFGGFPGGMHGSRPW' A
#
# COMPACT_ATOMS: atom_id res chain seq x y z
N MET A 1 -51.75 4.99 -0.84
CA MET A 1 -50.68 4.74 -1.82
C MET A 1 -49.40 5.24 -1.19
N ASP A 2 -48.48 4.34 -0.88
CA ASP A 2 -47.30 4.64 -0.07
C ASP A 2 -46.17 5.19 -0.97
N PRO A 3 -45.68 6.42 -0.75
CA PRO A 3 -44.68 7.03 -1.62
C PRO A 3 -43.28 6.53 -1.24
N ARG A 4 -42.69 5.73 -2.15
CA ARG A 4 -41.24 5.42 -2.30
C ARG A 4 -40.72 4.17 -1.59
N SER A 5 -41.25 3.00 -1.94
CA SER A 5 -40.44 1.77 -1.89
C SER A 5 -39.43 1.80 -3.04
N VAL A 6 -38.16 2.13 -2.76
CA VAL A 6 -37.09 2.06 -3.76
C VAL A 6 -36.78 0.59 -4.01
N GLU A 7 -37.25 0.07 -5.13
CA GLU A 7 -37.02 -1.31 -5.53
C GLU A 7 -35.60 -1.44 -6.08
N GLN A 8 -34.75 -2.19 -5.38
CA GLN A 8 -33.36 -2.38 -5.77
C GLN A 8 -33.27 -3.42 -6.89
N VAL A 9 -33.33 -2.95 -8.13
CA VAL A 9 -33.20 -3.79 -9.32
C VAL A 9 -31.73 -4.03 -9.63
N THR A 10 -31.28 -5.28 -9.50
CA THR A 10 -29.95 -5.70 -9.95
C THR A 10 -30.07 -6.19 -11.39
N VAL A 11 -29.57 -5.40 -12.33
CA VAL A 11 -29.51 -5.80 -13.74
C VAL A 11 -28.31 -6.72 -13.93
N VAL A 12 -28.57 -8.02 -13.89
CA VAL A 12 -27.63 -9.06 -14.33
C VAL A 12 -27.75 -9.17 -15.86
N ASP A 13 -26.68 -9.48 -16.60
CA ASP A 13 -26.58 -9.46 -18.07
C ASP A 13 -26.34 -8.11 -18.78
N ILE A 14 -25.66 -7.17 -18.12
CA ILE A 14 -25.01 -6.09 -18.87
C ILE A 14 -23.86 -6.71 -19.68
N ARG A 15 -24.06 -6.90 -20.98
CA ARG A 15 -22.97 -7.25 -21.92
C ARG A 15 -21.85 -6.23 -21.71
N MET A 16 -20.76 -6.63 -21.05
CA MET A 16 -19.57 -5.79 -20.94
C MET A 16 -18.72 -6.04 -22.20
N PRO A 17 -18.81 -5.17 -23.23
CA PRO A 17 -18.02 -5.36 -24.43
C PRO A 17 -16.54 -5.28 -24.09
N PHE A 18 -15.71 -5.88 -24.95
CA PHE A 18 -14.25 -5.98 -24.76
C PHE A 18 -13.62 -4.63 -24.37
N PHE A 19 -14.02 -3.54 -25.00
CA PHE A 19 -13.52 -2.20 -24.69
C PHE A 19 -13.84 -1.70 -23.27
N SER A 20 -15.03 -1.99 -22.74
CA SER A 20 -15.38 -1.61 -21.37
C SER A 20 -14.52 -2.34 -20.34
N MET A 21 -14.19 -3.60 -20.61
CA MET A 21 -13.28 -4.39 -19.79
C MET A 21 -11.85 -3.83 -19.84
N VAL A 22 -11.37 -3.43 -21.02
CA VAL A 22 -10.05 -2.83 -21.18
C VAL A 22 -9.97 -1.48 -20.48
N ILE A 23 -10.96 -0.61 -20.64
CA ILE A 23 -11.00 0.71 -19.98
C ILE A 23 -10.99 0.54 -18.46
N LEU A 24 -11.71 -0.45 -17.92
CA LEU A 24 -11.67 -0.77 -16.50
C LEU A 24 -10.23 -1.12 -16.07
N MET A 25 -9.59 -2.08 -16.75
CA MET A 25 -8.21 -2.50 -16.46
C MET A 25 -7.22 -1.33 -16.52
N VAL A 26 -7.32 -0.47 -17.53
CA VAL A 26 -6.47 0.72 -17.68
C VAL A 26 -6.71 1.70 -16.53
N LYS A 27 -7.97 1.94 -16.14
CA LYS A 27 -8.30 2.82 -15.01
C LYS A 27 -7.74 2.30 -13.69
N TRP A 28 -7.84 0.99 -13.44
CA TRP A 28 -7.22 0.37 -12.25
C TRP A 28 -5.70 0.51 -12.26
N ALA A 29 -5.06 0.27 -13.41
CA ALA A 29 -3.61 0.41 -13.55
C ALA A 29 -3.15 1.86 -13.29
N VAL A 30 -3.81 2.85 -13.89
CA VAL A 30 -3.46 4.27 -13.69
C VAL A 30 -3.74 4.71 -12.25
N ALA A 31 -4.82 4.24 -11.63
CA ALA A 31 -5.13 4.54 -10.23
C ALA A 31 -4.11 3.95 -9.24
N SER A 32 -3.38 2.89 -9.62
CA SER A 32 -2.34 2.29 -8.78
C SER A 32 -1.12 3.21 -8.59
N ILE A 33 -0.84 4.11 -9.54
CA ILE A 33 0.30 5.04 -9.49
C ILE A 33 0.20 6.00 -8.28
N PRO A 34 -0.91 6.76 -8.10
CA PRO A 34 -1.07 7.59 -6.90
C PRO A 34 -1.15 6.77 -5.62
N ALA A 35 -1.72 5.56 -5.67
CA ALA A 35 -1.72 4.66 -4.51
C ALA A 35 -0.30 4.23 -4.11
N PHE A 36 0.58 3.97 -5.09
CA PHE A 36 1.98 3.61 -4.85
C PHE A 36 2.76 4.72 -4.15
N LEU A 37 2.53 5.98 -4.52
CA LEU A 37 3.16 7.12 -3.85
C LEU A 37 2.81 7.14 -2.36
N ILE A 38 1.53 6.98 -2.02
CA ILE A 38 1.08 6.93 -0.62
C ILE A 38 1.68 5.71 0.09
N LEU A 39 1.69 4.55 -0.55
CA LEU A 39 2.27 3.32 0.00
C LEU A 39 3.78 3.44 0.26
N THR A 40 4.53 4.15 -0.59
CA THR A 40 5.98 4.35 -0.35
C THR A 40 6.23 5.20 0.87
N VAL A 41 5.45 6.27 1.09
CA VAL A 41 5.57 7.12 2.28
C VAL A 41 5.18 6.33 3.53
N LEU A 42 4.02 5.67 3.53
CA LEU A 42 3.57 4.84 4.65
C LEU A 42 4.54 3.68 4.93
N GLY A 43 5.01 3.03 3.88
CA GLY A 43 6.01 1.96 3.97
C GLY A 43 7.30 2.47 4.61
N SER A 44 7.82 3.62 4.17
CA SER A 44 9.03 4.20 4.75
C SER A 44 8.88 4.52 6.25
N LEU A 45 7.69 4.96 6.68
CA LEU A 45 7.39 5.21 8.09
C LEU A 45 7.37 3.90 8.89
N VAL A 46 6.66 2.88 8.41
CA VAL A 46 6.55 1.59 9.08
C VAL A 46 7.91 0.90 9.16
N PHE A 47 8.63 0.81 8.04
CA PHE A 47 9.96 0.19 7.99
C PHE A 47 11.02 1.02 8.72
N GLY A 48 10.88 2.36 8.76
CA GLY A 48 11.76 3.23 9.54
C GLY A 48 11.62 2.99 11.05
N ILE A 49 10.38 2.89 11.54
CA ILE A 49 10.11 2.55 12.95
C ILE A 49 10.58 1.13 13.26
N LEU A 50 10.25 0.16 12.40
CA LEU A 50 10.68 -1.22 12.58
C LEU A 50 12.21 -1.34 12.59
N GLY A 51 12.89 -0.64 11.67
CA GLY A 51 14.35 -0.58 11.60
C GLY A 51 14.98 0.12 12.80
N ALA A 52 14.36 1.17 13.34
CA ALA A 52 14.83 1.83 14.55
C ALA A 52 14.67 0.94 15.80
N VAL A 53 13.54 0.23 15.91
CA VAL A 53 13.30 -0.72 17.01
C VAL A 53 14.24 -1.92 16.88
N MET A 54 14.31 -2.55 15.71
CA MET A 54 15.20 -3.70 15.49
C MET A 54 16.67 -3.31 15.62
N GLY A 55 17.08 -2.16 15.07
CA GLY A 55 18.44 -1.63 15.19
C GLY A 55 18.80 -1.19 16.61
N GLY A 56 17.85 -0.67 17.39
CA GLY A 56 18.06 -0.37 18.80
C GLY A 56 18.08 -1.61 19.69
N LEU A 57 17.25 -2.62 19.39
CA LEU A 57 17.11 -3.84 20.18
C LEU A 57 18.21 -4.89 19.86
N PHE A 58 18.65 -4.97 18.60
CA PHE A 58 19.67 -5.92 18.12
C PHE A 58 21.02 -5.26 17.77
N GLY A 59 21.05 -3.94 17.54
CA GLY A 59 22.25 -3.17 17.21
C GLY A 59 22.80 -2.33 18.38
N GLY A 60 22.36 -2.61 19.61
CA GLY A 60 22.91 -2.05 20.84
C GLY A 60 24.36 -2.48 21.11
N PHE A 61 25.29 -2.05 20.26
CA PHE A 61 26.71 -1.84 20.62
C PHE A 61 27.28 -0.75 19.72
N PRO A 62 27.13 0.54 20.08
CA PRO A 62 27.82 1.61 19.39
C PRO A 62 29.29 1.57 19.82
N GLY A 63 30.14 0.96 19.00
CA GLY A 63 31.59 1.18 18.96
C GLY A 63 32.31 1.19 20.31
N GLY A 64 32.65 0.02 20.83
CA GLY A 64 33.67 -0.12 21.88
C GLY A 64 34.56 -1.30 21.55
N MET A 65 35.86 -1.05 21.35
CA MET A 65 36.93 -2.04 21.15
C MET A 65 37.22 -2.49 19.70
N HIS A 66 37.55 -1.54 18.82
CA HIS A 66 38.50 -1.84 17.74
C HIS A 66 39.42 -0.64 17.49
N GLY A 67 40.39 -0.42 18.39
CA GLY A 67 41.30 0.72 18.27
C GLY A 67 42.51 0.76 19.20
N SER A 68 42.88 -0.35 19.84
CA SER A 68 44.10 -0.39 20.67
C SER A 68 44.75 -1.76 20.62
N ARG A 69 45.47 -2.05 19.54
CA ARG A 69 46.56 -3.04 19.55
C ARG A 69 47.82 -2.41 18.98
N PRO A 70 48.72 -1.93 19.84
CA PRO A 70 50.04 -1.47 19.44
C PRO A 70 51.03 -2.63 19.57
N TRP A 71 51.07 -3.53 18.57
CA TRP A 71 52.19 -4.44 18.29
C TRP A 71 52.20 -4.76 16.80
#